data_AF-D2RGM7-F1
#
_entry.id   AF-D2RGM7-F1
#
_cell.length_a   1.000
_cell.length_b   1.000
_cell.length_c   1.000
_cell.angle_alpha   90.00
_cell.angle_beta   90.00
_cell.angle_gamma   90.00
#
_symmetry.space_group_name_H-M   'P 1'
#
loop_
_entity.id
_entity.type
_entity.pdbx_description
1 polymer ?
#
loop_
_entity_poly.entity_id
_entity_poly.type
_entity_poly.pdbx_seq_one_letter_code
_entity_poly.pdbx_strand_id
1 'polypeptide(L)'
;MGVHRITSEAAKYYAKREKILGIGVSLLGLASEKLDELTKEQFEKLGDLASMLLPHAPGYAGKLIPIIARLFWKLAGVKEKEFKYVELDEIEKYMEELKNELGLQVE
;
A
#
# COMPACT_ATOMS: atom_id res chain seq x y z
N MET A 1 28.52 14.35 11.15
CA MET A 1 27.57 13.69 10.23
C MET A 1 26.51 14.71 9.88
N GLY A 2 26.55 15.24 8.65
CA GLY A 2 25.67 16.31 8.23
C GLY A 2 24.23 15.82 8.21
N VAL A 3 23.41 16.34 9.12
CA VAL A 3 21.97 16.14 9.09
C VAL A 3 21.49 16.87 7.85
N HIS A 4 21.30 16.15 6.74
CA HIS A 4 20.63 16.70 5.57
C HIS A 4 19.18 16.98 5.98
N ARG A 5 18.96 18.17 6.53
CA ARG A 5 17.62 18.72 6.73
C ARG A 5 16.95 18.68 5.35
N ILE A 6 15.91 17.86 5.25
CA ILE A 6 15.05 17.76 4.08
C ILE A 6 14.36 19.13 3.93
N THR A 7 14.98 20.04 3.19
CA THR A 7 14.59 21.46 3.14
C THR A 7 13.77 21.80 1.90
N SER A 8 13.80 20.98 0.85
CA SER A 8 12.98 21.17 -0.35
C SER A 8 11.70 20.32 -0.31
N GLU A 9 10.61 20.86 -0.86
CA GLU A 9 9.33 20.14 -0.98
C GLU A 9 9.46 18.84 -1.78
N ALA A 10 10.31 18.83 -2.81
CA ALA A 10 10.64 17.63 -3.54
C ALA A 10 11.28 16.57 -2.62
N ALA A 11 12.27 16.93 -1.80
CA ALA A 11 12.92 15.98 -0.91
C ALA A 11 11.96 15.46 0.19
N LYS A 12 11.04 16.30 0.68
CA LYS A 12 9.98 15.88 1.62
C LYS A 12 9.04 14.88 0.96
N TYR A 13 8.61 15.16 -0.27
CA TYR A 13 7.77 14.25 -1.04
C TYR A 13 8.47 12.91 -1.30
N TYR A 14 9.74 12.91 -1.71
CA TYR A 14 10.51 11.68 -1.90
C TYR A 14 10.62 10.87 -0.61
N ALA A 15 10.97 11.50 0.52
CA ALA A 15 11.05 10.81 1.80
C ALA A 15 9.70 10.22 2.25
N LYS A 16 8.60 10.98 2.06
CA LYS A 16 7.24 10.51 2.35
C LYS A 16 6.87 9.34 1.44
N ARG A 17 7.13 9.44 0.14
CA ARG A 17 6.89 8.37 -0.84
C ARG A 17 7.60 7.08 -0.46
N GLU A 18 8.90 7.13 -0.17
CA GLU A 18 9.67 5.94 0.21
C GLU A 18 9.13 5.28 1.49
N LYS A 19 8.77 6.10 2.50
CA LYS A 19 8.15 5.60 3.74
C LYS A 19 6.82 4.88 3.44
N ILE A 20 5.92 5.51 2.68
CA ILE A 20 4.60 4.96 2.35
C ILE A 20 4.71 3.67 1.53
N LEU A 21 5.62 3.63 0.55
CA LEU A 21 5.88 2.43 -0.23
C LEU A 21 6.44 1.29 0.63
N GLY A 22 7.41 1.57 1.50
CA GLY A 22 7.99 0.56 2.39
C GLY A 22 6.93 -0.07 3.30
N ILE A 23 6.11 0.76 3.95
CA ILE A 23 5.00 0.30 4.81
C ILE A 23 3.98 -0.50 3.99
N GLY A 24 3.58 0.01 2.83
CA GLY A 24 2.59 -0.63 1.97
C GLY A 24 3.03 -2.01 1.49
N VAL A 25 4.29 -2.15 1.07
CA VAL A 25 4.85 -3.45 0.65
C VAL A 25 4.94 -4.43 1.82
N SER A 26 5.39 -3.98 3.00
CA SER A 26 5.43 -4.82 4.19
C SER A 26 4.05 -5.33 4.60
N LEU A 27 3.03 -4.47 4.53
CA LEU A 27 1.65 -4.84 4.86
C LEU A 27 1.09 -5.88 3.88
N LEU A 28 1.33 -5.70 2.57
CA LEU A 28 0.93 -6.67 1.56
C LEU A 28 1.68 -8.02 1.73
N GLY A 29 2.95 -7.97 2.11
CA GLY A 29 3.76 -9.16 2.42
C GLY A 29 3.20 -9.95 3.61
N LEU A 30 2.97 -9.28 4.75
CA LEU A 30 2.38 -9.93 5.93
C LEU A 30 0.99 -10.50 5.66
N ALA A 31 0.15 -9.77 4.92
CA ALA A 31 -1.16 -10.27 4.53
C ALA A 31 -1.07 -11.51 3.63
N SER A 32 -0.04 -11.61 2.79
CA SER A 32 0.18 -12.78 1.93
C SER A 32 0.54 -14.06 2.69
N GLU A 33 1.02 -13.95 3.93
CA GLU A 33 1.33 -15.11 4.79
C GLU A 33 0.11 -15.64 5.55
N LYS A 34 -0.99 -14.87 5.60
CA LYS A 34 -2.18 -15.16 6.42
C LYS A 34 -3.47 -15.24 5.60
N LEU A 35 -3.38 -15.66 4.34
CA LEU A 35 -4.51 -15.64 3.40
C LEU A 35 -5.75 -16.38 3.93
N ASP A 36 -5.57 -17.49 4.65
CA ASP A 36 -6.68 -18.30 5.17
C ASP A 36 -7.44 -17.63 6.33
N GLU A 37 -6.87 -16.56 6.91
CA GLU A 37 -7.44 -15.81 8.04
C GLU A 37 -8.17 -14.53 7.59
N LEU A 38 -8.08 -14.18 6.31
CA LEU A 38 -8.60 -12.92 5.78
C LEU A 38 -10.03 -13.05 5.26
N THR A 39 -10.84 -12.03 5.52
CA THR A 39 -12.20 -11.91 4.97
C THR A 39 -12.16 -11.38 3.54
N LYS A 40 -13.26 -11.57 2.81
CA LYS A 40 -13.41 -11.00 1.45
C LYS A 40 -13.23 -9.48 1.42
N GLU A 41 -13.75 -8.78 2.43
CA GLU A 41 -13.62 -7.32 2.51
C GLU A 41 -12.16 -6.91 2.74
N GLN A 42 -11.43 -7.63 3.60
CA GLN A 42 -10.01 -7.36 3.84
C GLN A 42 -9.16 -7.58 2.58
N PHE A 43 -9.46 -8.64 1.82
CA PHE A 43 -8.86 -8.85 0.51
C PHE A 43 -9.16 -7.68 -0.45
N GLU A 44 -10.39 -7.20 -0.52
CA GLU A 44 -10.72 -6.04 -1.36
C GLU A 44 -9.90 -4.81 -0.97
N LYS A 45 -9.76 -4.53 0.33
CA LYS A 45 -8.99 -3.38 0.84
C LYS A 45 -7.49 -3.48 0.56
N LEU A 46 -6.92 -4.69 0.64
CA LEU A 46 -5.51 -4.94 0.26
C LEU A 46 -5.29 -4.77 -1.25
N GLY A 47 -6.29 -5.15 -2.05
CA GLY A 47 -6.27 -4.93 -3.49
C GLY A 47 -6.27 -3.45 -3.86
N ASP A 48 -7.13 -2.69 -3.18
CA ASP A 48 -7.24 -1.24 -3.35
C ASP A 48 -5.96 -0.53 -2.89
N LEU A 49 -5.38 -0.92 -1.74
CA LEU A 49 -4.09 -0.38 -1.26
C LEU A 49 -2.98 -0.60 -2.29
N ALA A 50 -2.85 -1.81 -2.82
CA ALA A 50 -1.88 -2.08 -3.87
C ALA A 50 -2.13 -1.14 -5.05
N SER A 51 -3.36 -1.04 -5.57
CA SER A 51 -3.67 -0.11 -6.65
C SER A 51 -3.22 1.33 -6.40
N MET A 52 -3.43 1.84 -5.18
CA MET A 52 -3.04 3.20 -4.79
C MET A 52 -1.52 3.41 -4.74
N LEU A 53 -0.75 2.39 -4.38
CA LEU A 53 0.71 2.47 -4.30
C LEU A 53 1.38 2.47 -5.70
N LEU A 54 0.69 1.98 -6.74
CA LEU A 54 1.22 1.81 -8.10
C LEU A 54 1.83 3.09 -8.70
N PRO A 55 1.13 4.24 -8.73
CA PRO A 55 1.66 5.45 -9.38
C PRO A 55 2.90 6.00 -8.70
N HIS A 56 3.14 5.61 -7.46
CA HIS A 56 4.23 6.09 -6.62
C HIS A 56 5.42 5.13 -6.61
N ALA A 57 5.23 3.86 -6.95
CA ALA A 57 6.24 2.82 -6.86
C ALA A 57 7.24 2.89 -8.04
N PRO A 58 8.52 3.23 -7.80
CA PRO A 58 9.52 3.22 -8.87
C PRO A 58 9.96 1.77 -9.19
N GLY A 59 10.29 1.51 -10.47
CA GLY A 59 10.97 0.26 -10.87
C GLY A 59 10.13 -1.01 -10.73
N TYR A 60 10.69 -2.05 -10.09
CA TYR A 60 10.07 -3.38 -9.97
C TYR A 60 8.88 -3.42 -9.00
N ALA A 61 8.84 -2.54 -7.99
CA ALA A 61 7.72 -2.47 -7.04
C ALA A 61 6.41 -2.14 -7.77
N GLY A 62 6.42 -1.15 -8.68
CA GLY A 62 5.26 -0.81 -9.50
C GLY A 62 4.80 -1.93 -10.44
N LYS A 63 5.64 -2.95 -10.73
CA LYS A 63 5.21 -4.11 -11.52
C LYS A 63 4.56 -5.21 -10.67
N LEU A 64 4.96 -5.33 -9.40
CA LEU A 64 4.40 -6.32 -8.46
C LEU A 64 3.05 -5.88 -7.90
N ILE A 65 2.88 -4.59 -7.70
CA ILE A 65 1.70 -4.00 -7.11
C ILE A 65 0.38 -4.34 -7.86
N PRO A 66 0.28 -4.25 -9.20
CA PRO A 66 -0.93 -4.66 -9.93
C PRO A 66 -1.22 -6.15 -9.82
N ILE A 67 -0.17 -6.98 -9.69
CA ILE A 67 -0.28 -8.43 -9.52
C ILE A 67 -0.92 -8.71 -8.15
N ILE A 68 -0.40 -8.08 -7.10
CA ILE A 68 -0.93 -8.20 -5.74
C ILE A 68 -2.38 -7.70 -5.69
N ALA A 69 -2.67 -6.55 -6.31
CA ALA A 69 -4.02 -5.99 -6.36
C ALA A 69 -5.05 -6.97 -6.94
N ARG A 70 -4.71 -7.53 -8.11
CA ARG A 70 -5.55 -8.50 -8.82
C ARG A 70 -5.73 -9.80 -8.06
N LEU A 71 -4.68 -10.32 -7.41
CA LEU A 71 -4.75 -11.53 -6.59
C LEU A 71 -5.73 -11.33 -5.44
N PHE A 72 -5.63 -10.20 -4.74
CA PHE A 72 -6.51 -9.90 -3.63
C PHE A 72 -7.96 -9.65 -4.07
N TRP A 73 -8.21 -8.88 -5.14
CA TRP A 73 -9.57 -8.76 -5.70
C TRP A 73 -10.16 -10.11 -6.12
N LYS A 74 -9.33 -10.99 -6.70
CA LYS A 74 -9.76 -12.34 -7.08
C LYS A 74 -10.14 -13.18 -5.85
N LEU A 75 -9.35 -13.13 -4.78
CA LEU A 75 -9.64 -13.83 -3.51
C LEU A 75 -10.90 -13.27 -2.83
N ALA A 76 -11.15 -11.97 -2.92
CA ALA A 76 -12.38 -11.33 -2.47
C ALA A 76 -13.62 -11.74 -3.28
N GLY A 77 -13.42 -12.25 -4.51
CA GLY A 77 -14.50 -12.57 -5.44
C GLY A 77 -15.08 -11.34 -6.16
N VAL A 78 -14.34 -10.22 -6.20
CA VAL A 78 -14.73 -9.00 -6.92
C VAL A 78 -14.07 -8.93 -8.29
N LYS A 79 -14.66 -8.16 -9.21
CA LYS A 79 -14.03 -7.90 -10.53
C LYS A 79 -12.85 -6.95 -10.36
N GLU A 80 -11.90 -7.04 -11.29
CA GLU A 80 -10.78 -6.09 -11.36
C GLU A 80 -11.32 -4.66 -11.46
N LYS A 81 -10.78 -3.76 -10.61
CA LYS A 81 -11.11 -2.34 -10.60
C LYS A 81 -10.06 -1.55 -11.37
N GLU A 82 -10.40 -0.30 -11.73
CA GLU A 82 -9.44 0.62 -12.35
C GLU A 82 -8.42 1.14 -11.33
N PHE A 83 -7.17 1.24 -11.76
CA PHE A 83 -6.11 1.87 -10.99
C PHE A 83 -6.29 3.38 -11.00
N LYS A 84 -6.63 3.96 -9.84
CA LYS A 84 -6.84 5.40 -9.69
C LYS A 84 -5.66 6.05 -9.01
N TYR A 85 -5.39 7.30 -9.41
CA TYR A 85 -4.50 8.17 -8.66
C TYR A 85 -5.22 8.62 -7.39
N VAL A 86 -4.53 8.50 -6.26
CA VAL A 86 -4.99 8.91 -4.93
C VAL A 86 -3.83 9.66 -4.27
N GLU A 87 -4.14 10.78 -3.61
CA GLU A 87 -3.11 11.59 -2.94
C GLU A 87 -2.49 10.83 -1.75
N LEU A 88 -1.21 11.09 -1.46
CA LEU A 88 -0.48 10.35 -0.42
C LEU A 88 -1.10 10.49 0.97
N ASP A 89 -1.71 11.64 1.27
CA ASP A 89 -2.37 11.90 2.56
C ASP A 89 -3.64 11.06 2.74
N GLU A 90 -4.34 10.76 1.64
CA GLU A 90 -5.53 9.89 1.65
C GLU A 90 -5.12 8.42 1.80
N ILE A 91 -4.05 8.01 1.11
CA ILE A 91 -3.49 6.65 1.25
C ILE A 91 -3.02 6.41 2.69
N GLU A 92 -2.37 7.40 3.32
CA GLU A 92 -1.90 7.30 4.71
C GLU A 92 -3.05 7.06 5.69
N LYS A 93 -4.14 7.84 5.60
CA LYS A 93 -5.35 7.64 6.42
C LYS A 93 -5.98 6.27 6.20
N TYR A 94 -6.11 5.87 4.93
CA TYR A 94 -6.68 4.57 4.58
C TYR A 94 -5.86 3.40 5.15
N MET A 95 -4.53 3.51 5.15
CA MET A 95 -3.66 2.51 5.76
C MET A 95 -3.81 2.44 7.29
N GLU A 96 -3.98 3.57 7.99
CA GLU A 96 -4.20 3.57 9.44
C GLU A 96 -5.52 2.90 9.82
N GLU A 97 -6.59 3.21 9.09
CA GLU A 97 -7.91 2.58 9.26
C GLU A 97 -7.81 1.06 9.05
N LEU A 98 -7.19 0.64 7.93
CA LEU A 98 -7.03 -0.77 7.60
C LEU A 98 -6.15 -1.51 8.63
N LYS A 99 -5.08 -0.89 9.15
CA LYS A 99 -4.26 -1.49 10.23
C LYS A 99 -5.08 -1.78 11.48
N ASN A 100 -5.91 -0.82 11.89
CA ASN A 100 -6.77 -0.96 13.06
C ASN A 100 -7.79 -2.08 12.88
N GLU A 101 -8.41 -2.18 11.70
CA GLU A 101 -9.34 -3.26 11.37
C GLU A 101 -8.68 -4.64 11.35
N LEU A 102 -7.44 -4.72 10.86
CA LEU A 102 -6.67 -5.97 10.78
C LEU A 102 -5.98 -6.35 12.10
N GLY A 103 -5.98 -5.47 13.11
CA GLY A 103 -5.27 -5.68 14.38
C GLY A 103 -3.75 -5.76 14.22
N LEU A 104 -3.18 -5.08 13.21
CA LEU A 104 -1.75 -5.14 12.89
C LEU A 104 -1.02 -3.89 13.39
N GLN A 105 0.12 -4.09 14.07
CA GLN A 105 1.09 -3.01 14.32
C GLN A 105 2.25 -3.14 13.34
N VAL A 106 2.53 -2.06 12.63
CA VAL A 106 3.67 -1.97 11.70
C VAL A 106 4.50 -0.77 12.14
N GLU A 107 5.70 -1.05 12.65
CA GLU A 107 6.72 -0.06 13.04
C GLU A 107 7.29 0.70 11.83
#